data_AF-A0A1V6YKS1-F1
#
_entry.id   AF-A0A1V6YKS1-F1
#
_cell.length_a   1.000
_cell.length_b   1.000
_cell.length_c   1.000
_cell.angle_alpha   90.00
_cell.angle_beta   90.00
_cell.angle_gamma   90.00
#
_symmetry.space_group_name_H-M   'P 1'
#
loop_
_entity.id
_entity.type
_entity.pdbx_description
1 polymer ?
#
loop_
_entity_poly.entity_id
_entity_poly.type
_entity_poly.pdbx_seq_one_letter_code
_entity_poly.pdbx_strand_id
1 'polypeptide(L)'
;MAPKVFKNETEAWEALGIVDIIGAQVRILEIVKRIYAPIHNKYIFDGYHPGGFFESTAEVDLLIALRCHVWDVPESVTDHVPDDDKLCFILYDFIRFKRANDPAWMHILPEWDF
;
A
#
# COMPACT_ATOMS: atom_id res chain seq x y z
N MET A 1 -5.70 -2.63 -15.46
CA MET A 1 -6.77 -3.24 -14.63
C MET A 1 -7.59 -2.12 -14.02
N ALA A 2 -8.92 -2.25 -13.91
CA ALA A 2 -9.70 -1.27 -13.14
C ALA A 2 -9.46 -1.49 -11.64
N PRO A 3 -9.41 -0.43 -10.81
CA PRO A 3 -9.11 -0.58 -9.38
C PRO A 3 -10.18 -1.42 -8.66
N LYS A 4 -9.76 -2.35 -7.80
CA LYS A 4 -10.67 -3.15 -6.97
C LYS A 4 -10.90 -2.44 -5.63
N VAL A 5 -12.16 -2.35 -5.20
CA VAL A 5 -12.51 -1.86 -3.86
C VAL A 5 -12.67 -3.07 -2.94
N PHE A 6 -11.77 -3.25 -1.99
CA PHE A 6 -11.91 -4.26 -0.93
C PHE A 6 -13.02 -3.87 0.05
N LYS A 7 -13.86 -4.83 0.45
CA LYS A 7 -14.96 -4.58 1.40
C LYS A 7 -14.57 -4.73 2.85
N ASN A 8 -13.52 -5.52 3.13
CA ASN A 8 -13.03 -5.80 4.48
C ASN A 8 -11.57 -6.29 4.43
N GLU A 9 -10.96 -6.47 5.60
CA GLU A 9 -9.56 -6.91 5.70
C GLU A 9 -9.36 -8.33 5.16
N THR A 10 -10.32 -9.24 5.37
CA THR A 10 -10.25 -10.62 4.88
C THR A 10 -10.10 -10.66 3.36
N GLU A 11 -10.94 -9.94 2.61
CA GLU A 11 -10.85 -9.86 1.15
C GLU A 11 -9.51 -9.29 0.68
N ALA A 12 -8.93 -8.35 1.45
CA ALA A 12 -7.65 -7.75 1.14
C ALA A 12 -6.49 -8.75 1.35
N TRP A 13 -6.53 -9.54 2.41
CA TRP A 13 -5.54 -10.59 2.67
C TRP A 13 -5.68 -11.81 1.76
N GLU A 14 -6.91 -12.18 1.40
CA GLU A 14 -7.19 -13.22 0.41
C GLU A 14 -6.64 -12.85 -0.96
N ALA A 15 -6.74 -11.58 -1.38
CA ALA A 15 -6.18 -11.12 -2.64
C ALA A 15 -4.65 -11.24 -2.73
N LEU A 16 -3.98 -11.31 -1.58
CA LEU A 16 -2.54 -11.51 -1.44
C LEU A 16 -2.19 -12.98 -1.11
N GLY A 17 -3.17 -13.87 -0.96
CA GLY A 17 -2.95 -15.28 -0.62
C GLY A 17 -2.47 -15.54 0.82
N ILE A 18 -2.64 -14.58 1.73
CA ILE A 18 -2.03 -14.61 3.08
C ILE A 18 -3.04 -14.43 4.21
N VAL A 19 -4.33 -14.74 3.99
CA VAL A 19 -5.40 -14.56 4.98
C VAL A 19 -5.12 -15.23 6.34
N ASP A 20 -4.43 -16.36 6.35
CA ASP A 20 -4.07 -17.10 7.56
C ASP A 20 -2.57 -17.02 7.91
N ILE A 21 -1.79 -16.19 7.19
CA ILE A 21 -0.33 -16.11 7.34
C ILE A 21 0.03 -14.78 8.02
N ILE A 22 -0.19 -14.70 9.34
CA ILE A 22 -0.02 -13.47 10.13
C ILE A 22 1.37 -12.84 9.93
N GLY A 23 2.43 -13.65 9.88
CA GLY A 23 3.79 -13.15 9.66
C GLY A 23 3.94 -12.42 8.32
N ALA A 24 3.31 -12.93 7.26
CA ALA A 24 3.31 -12.29 5.95
C ALA A 24 2.44 -11.02 5.94
N GLN A 25 1.31 -11.02 6.66
CA GLN A 25 0.47 -9.82 6.79
C GLN A 25 1.23 -8.66 7.46
N VAL A 26 1.95 -8.94 8.56
CA VAL A 26 2.79 -7.95 9.26
C VAL A 26 3.86 -7.41 8.31
N ARG A 27 4.57 -8.28 7.58
CA ARG A 27 5.56 -7.86 6.60
C ARG A 27 4.98 -7.00 5.48
N ILE A 28 3.82 -7.36 4.94
CA ILE A 28 3.14 -6.53 3.94
C ILE A 28 2.84 -5.15 4.52
N LEU A 29 2.26 -5.06 5.73
CA LEU A 29 1.98 -3.78 6.38
C LEU A 29 3.22 -2.91 6.54
N GLU A 30 4.34 -3.49 6.98
CA GLU A 30 5.63 -2.79 7.09
C GLU A 30 6.08 -2.22 5.75
N ILE A 31 6.05 -3.04 4.69
CA ILE A 31 6.47 -2.64 3.34
C ILE A 31 5.59 -1.51 2.82
N VAL A 32 4.26 -1.69 2.84
CA VAL A 32 3.36 -0.68 2.28
C VAL A 32 3.40 0.63 3.07
N LYS A 33 3.58 0.59 4.40
CA LYS A 33 3.74 1.80 5.22
C LYS A 33 5.05 2.51 4.92
N ARG A 34 6.16 1.78 4.82
CA ARG A 34 7.48 2.33 4.48
C ARG A 34 7.48 3.05 3.13
N ILE A 35 6.66 2.59 2.18
CA ILE A 35 6.50 3.21 0.86
C ILE A 35 5.52 4.39 0.92
N TYR A 36 4.35 4.18 1.51
CA TYR A 36 3.26 5.15 1.51
C TYR A 36 3.57 6.40 2.35
N ALA A 37 4.12 6.23 3.55
CA ALA A 37 4.37 7.32 4.49
C ALA A 37 5.23 8.47 3.91
N PRO A 38 6.42 8.23 3.32
CA PRO A 38 7.24 9.30 2.78
C PRO A 38 6.58 10.02 1.60
N ILE A 39 5.88 9.30 0.72
CA ILE A 39 5.18 9.88 -0.43
C ILE A 39 4.01 10.76 0.04
N HIS A 40 3.20 10.24 0.96
CA HIS A 40 2.12 11.00 1.59
C HIS A 40 2.61 12.27 2.26
N ASN A 41 3.70 12.18 3.03
CA ASN A 41 4.22 13.32 3.77
C ASN A 41 4.85 14.36 2.87
N LYS A 42 5.57 13.95 1.82
CA LYS A 42 6.06 14.87 0.79
C LYS A 42 4.88 15.60 0.12
N TYR A 43 3.84 14.86 -0.26
CA TYR A 43 2.64 15.44 -0.86
C TYR A 43 1.97 16.48 0.05
N ILE A 44 1.83 16.20 1.36
CA ILE A 44 1.30 17.19 2.30
C ILE A 44 2.25 18.39 2.43
N PHE A 45 3.56 18.16 2.53
CA PHE A 45 4.56 19.21 2.71
C PHE A 45 4.61 20.15 1.51
N ASP A 46 4.40 19.63 0.30
CA ASP A 46 4.31 20.43 -0.94
C ASP A 46 3.01 21.26 -1.03
N GLY A 47 2.18 21.26 0.03
CA GLY A 47 1.00 22.12 0.19
C GLY A 47 -0.30 21.52 -0.31
N TYR A 48 -0.31 20.22 -0.65
CA TYR A 48 -1.50 19.58 -1.20
C TYR A 48 -2.47 19.05 -0.13
N HIS A 49 -3.75 19.01 -0.48
CA HIS A 49 -4.81 18.50 0.40
C HIS A 49 -4.84 16.96 0.41
N PRO A 50 -4.86 16.29 1.58
CA PRO A 50 -4.88 14.82 1.66
C PRO A 50 -6.03 14.20 0.85
N GLY A 51 -7.22 14.82 0.85
CA GLY A 51 -8.38 14.32 0.09
C GLY A 51 -8.13 14.04 -1.40
N GLY A 52 -7.24 14.80 -2.06
CA GLY A 52 -6.91 14.64 -3.48
C GLY A 52 -5.69 13.74 -3.76
N PHE A 53 -5.12 13.07 -2.76
CA PHE A 53 -3.86 12.34 -2.90
C PHE A 53 -3.90 11.20 -3.93
N PHE A 54 -5.02 10.49 -4.09
CA PHE A 54 -5.13 9.46 -5.13
C PHE A 54 -5.59 9.99 -6.50
N GLU A 55 -5.86 11.30 -6.61
CA GLU A 55 -6.25 11.96 -7.86
C GLU A 55 -5.07 12.77 -8.44
N SER A 56 -3.87 12.62 -7.87
CA SER A 56 -2.69 13.43 -8.17
C SER A 56 -1.52 12.58 -8.68
N THR A 57 -0.36 13.22 -8.91
CA THR A 57 0.90 12.55 -9.25
C THR A 57 1.35 11.53 -8.19
N ALA A 58 0.83 11.59 -6.97
CA ALA A 58 1.17 10.64 -5.91
C ALA A 58 0.70 9.21 -6.19
N GLU A 59 -0.33 9.01 -7.04
CA GLU A 59 -0.68 7.66 -7.53
C GLU A 59 0.47 7.05 -8.32
N VAL A 60 1.03 7.81 -9.27
CA VAL A 60 2.14 7.35 -10.12
C VAL A 60 3.38 7.09 -9.28
N ASP A 61 3.71 8.00 -8.35
CA ASP A 61 4.84 7.84 -7.44
C ASP A 61 4.70 6.58 -6.57
N LEU A 62 3.49 6.28 -6.08
CA LEU A 62 3.20 5.07 -5.31
C LEU A 62 3.39 3.81 -6.13
N LEU A 63 2.85 3.76 -7.35
CA LEU A 63 2.97 2.57 -8.22
C LEU A 63 4.42 2.30 -8.61
N ILE A 64 5.19 3.36 -8.91
CA ILE A 64 6.63 3.24 -9.19
C ILE A 64 7.37 2.72 -7.95
N ALA A 65 7.10 3.29 -6.77
CA ALA A 65 7.76 2.87 -5.55
C ALA A 65 7.41 1.43 -5.15
N LEU A 66 6.14 1.02 -5.29
CA LEU A 66 5.71 -0.36 -5.09
C LEU A 66 6.47 -1.30 -6.01
N ARG A 67 6.61 -0.96 -7.30
CA ARG A 67 7.36 -1.79 -8.25
C ARG A 67 8.82 -1.98 -7.84
N CYS A 68 9.45 -0.93 -7.34
CA CYS A 68 10.83 -0.99 -6.85
C CYS A 68 11.01 -1.83 -5.59
N HIS A 69 9.94 -2.21 -4.89
CA HIS A 69 9.96 -2.98 -3.63
C HIS A 69 9.25 -4.33 -3.73
N VAL A 70 8.85 -4.78 -4.93
CA VAL A 70 8.22 -6.11 -5.10
C VAL A 70 9.12 -7.24 -4.59
N TRP A 71 10.44 -7.11 -4.71
CA TRP A 71 11.41 -8.08 -4.23
C TRP A 71 11.48 -8.20 -2.69
N ASP A 72 10.94 -7.22 -1.94
CA ASP A 72 10.84 -7.26 -0.47
C ASP A 72 9.59 -8.05 -0.01
N VAL A 73 8.67 -8.37 -0.91
CA VAL A 73 7.39 -9.02 -0.59
C VAL A 73 7.62 -10.48 -0.18
N PRO A 74 6.91 -11.00 0.84
CA PRO A 74 7.04 -12.40 1.25
C PRO A 74 6.77 -13.39 0.12
N GLU A 75 7.56 -14.47 0.06
CA GLU A 75 7.45 -15.50 -0.98
C GLU A 75 6.03 -16.09 -1.09
N SER A 76 5.33 -16.27 0.04
CA SER A 76 3.93 -16.74 0.07
C SER A 76 2.98 -15.86 -0.75
N VAL A 77 3.27 -14.56 -0.88
CA VAL A 77 2.49 -13.63 -1.68
C VAL A 77 2.89 -13.71 -3.15
N THR A 78 4.19 -13.79 -3.45
CA THR A 78 4.68 -13.89 -4.85
C THR A 78 4.32 -15.22 -5.49
N ASP A 79 4.23 -16.31 -4.71
CA ASP A 79 3.71 -17.60 -5.17
C ASP A 79 2.22 -17.53 -5.53
N HIS A 80 1.45 -16.73 -4.79
CA HIS A 80 0.03 -16.52 -5.05
C HIS A 80 -0.23 -15.52 -6.19
N VAL A 81 0.57 -14.46 -6.26
CA VAL A 81 0.49 -13.39 -7.26
C VAL A 81 1.85 -13.24 -7.96
N PRO A 82 2.14 -14.11 -8.94
CA PRO A 82 3.44 -14.15 -9.62
C PRO A 82 3.65 -13.02 -10.65
N ASP A 83 2.59 -12.30 -10.99
CA ASP A 83 2.65 -11.14 -11.88
C ASP A 83 2.92 -9.87 -11.05
N ASP A 84 4.12 -9.31 -11.20
CA ASP A 84 4.54 -8.12 -10.48
C ASP A 84 3.63 -6.90 -10.72
N ASP A 85 3.09 -6.71 -11.93
CA ASP A 85 2.19 -5.58 -12.23
C ASP A 85 0.89 -5.77 -11.45
N LYS A 86 0.34 -6.98 -11.47
CA LYS A 86 -0.86 -7.35 -10.72
C LYS A 86 -0.62 -7.19 -9.21
N LEU A 87 0.53 -7.61 -8.70
CA LEU A 87 0.89 -7.45 -7.29
C LEU A 87 0.97 -5.98 -6.89
N CYS A 88 1.60 -5.13 -7.71
CA CYS A 88 1.65 -3.69 -7.48
C CYS A 88 0.24 -3.08 -7.39
N PHE A 89 -0.67 -3.44 -8.29
CA PHE A 89 -2.05 -2.96 -8.25
C PHE A 89 -2.80 -3.44 -7.00
N ILE A 90 -2.61 -4.69 -6.58
CA ILE A 90 -3.24 -5.21 -5.36
C ILE A 90 -2.72 -4.46 -4.11
N LEU A 91 -1.42 -4.22 -4.02
CA LEU A 91 -0.82 -3.45 -2.92
C LEU A 91 -1.27 -1.98 -2.93
N TYR A 92 -1.44 -1.39 -4.11
CA TYR A 92 -1.99 -0.05 -4.25
C TYR A 92 -3.45 0.02 -3.80
N ASP A 93 -4.30 -0.91 -4.24
CA ASP A 93 -5.69 -1.00 -3.78
C ASP A 93 -5.77 -1.29 -2.28
N PHE A 94 -4.79 -2.00 -1.71
CA PHE A 94 -4.68 -2.24 -0.28
C PHE A 94 -4.42 -0.93 0.48
N ILE A 95 -3.50 -0.09 0.01
CA ILE A 95 -3.24 1.24 0.59
C ILE A 95 -4.50 2.11 0.53
N ARG A 96 -5.21 2.11 -0.61
CA ARG A 96 -6.50 2.82 -0.75
C ARG A 96 -7.54 2.34 0.25
N PHE A 97 -7.69 1.03 0.38
CA PHE A 97 -8.59 0.42 1.35
C PHE A 97 -8.25 0.82 2.79
N LYS A 98 -6.97 0.72 3.18
CA LYS A 98 -6.55 1.12 4.52
C LYS A 98 -6.81 2.59 4.79
N ARG A 99 -6.52 3.46 3.83
CA ARG A 99 -6.78 4.90 3.97
C ARG A 99 -8.26 5.24 4.12
N ALA A 100 -9.14 4.50 3.45
CA ALA A 100 -10.58 4.71 3.56
C ALA A 100 -11.16 4.22 4.89
N ASN A 101 -10.53 3.23 5.55
CA ASN A 101 -11.10 2.54 6.71
C ASN A 101 -10.34 2.78 8.02
N ASP A 102 -9.11 3.29 7.96
CA ASP A 102 -8.24 3.53 9.12
C ASP A 102 -7.73 4.98 9.13
N PRO A 103 -8.28 5.85 10.01
CA PRO A 103 -7.87 7.24 10.12
C PRO A 103 -6.37 7.44 10.40
N ALA A 104 -5.68 6.44 10.98
CA ALA A 104 -4.25 6.52 11.21
C ALA A 104 -3.46 6.68 9.90
N TRP A 105 -3.99 6.18 8.78
CA TRP A 105 -3.36 6.29 7.47
C TRP A 105 -3.47 7.68 6.84
N MET A 106 -4.30 8.57 7.39
CA MET A 106 -4.32 9.99 7.00
C MET A 106 -3.31 10.83 7.78
N HIS A 107 -2.77 10.29 8.88
CA HIS A 107 -1.91 11.00 9.82
C HIS A 107 -0.61 10.25 10.09
N ILE A 108 -0.08 9.53 9.10
CA ILE A 108 1.22 8.86 9.25
C ILE A 108 2.30 9.93 9.29
N LEU A 109 2.63 10.38 10.50
CA LEU A 109 3.82 11.18 10.74
C LEU A 109 5.03 10.35 10.30
N PRO A 110 6.06 10.95 9.68
CA PRO A 110 7.32 10.25 9.55
C PRO A 110 7.71 9.80 10.95
N GLU A 111 8.05 8.52 11.13
CA GLU A 111 9.01 8.21 12.16
C GLU A 111 10.26 9.00 11.75
N TRP A 112 10.41 10.19 12.31
CA TRP A 112 11.68 10.88 12.26
C TRP A 112 12.59 10.02 13.12
N ASP A 113 13.35 9.14 12.47
CA ASP A 113 14.63 8.72 13.03
C ASP A 113 15.48 10.00 13.17
N PHE A 114 15.35 10.65 14.34
CA PHE A 114 16.24 11.70 14.82
C PHE A 114 17.53 11.08 15.36
#